data_AF-A0A950V7S2-F1
#
_entry.id   AF-A0A950V7S2-F1
#
_cell.length_a   1.000
_cell.length_b   1.000
_cell.length_c   1.000
_cell.angle_alpha   90.00
_cell.angle_beta   90.00
_cell.angle_gamma   90.00
#
_symmetry.space_group_name_H-M   'P 1'
#
loop_
_entity.id
_entity.type
_entity.pdbx_description
1 polymer ?
#
loop_
_entity_poly.entity_id
_entity_poly.type
_entity_poly.pdbx_seq_one_letter_code
_entity_poly.pdbx_strand_id
1 'polypeptide(L)'
;DPQNATKRLKLFIATKSIALEYDERIRPANGLSSGGKITLLPGLSSAEEFSVLVHETAHELLHRGERRSQTNHIVRETEAEAVAFVVSTAIGLDPGSSSSDYIQLHSGDKATLAESLGFVQRTAAEILNAILPEDPAANLSTF
;
A
#
# COMPACT_ATOMS: atom_id res chain seq x y z
N ASP A 1 2.73 -14.85 -6.73
CA ASP A 1 3.81 -14.43 -7.64
C ASP A 1 3.87 -12.91 -7.70
N PRO A 2 4.94 -12.29 -7.16
CA PRO A 2 5.08 -10.84 -7.09
C PRO A 2 5.14 -10.17 -8.46
N GLN A 3 5.69 -10.79 -9.51
CA GLN A 3 5.77 -10.14 -10.83
C GLN A 3 4.40 -9.92 -11.45
N ASN A 4 3.53 -10.94 -11.40
CA ASN A 4 2.16 -10.81 -11.89
C ASN A 4 1.32 -9.86 -11.02
N ALA A 5 1.51 -9.88 -9.69
CA ALA A 5 0.84 -8.96 -8.79
C ALA A 5 1.27 -7.50 -9.05
N THR A 6 2.56 -7.23 -9.26
CA THR A 6 3.09 -5.91 -9.64
C THR A 6 2.48 -5.42 -10.95
N LYS A 7 2.34 -6.28 -11.97
CA LYS A 7 1.70 -5.89 -13.25
C LYS A 7 0.26 -5.44 -13.03
N ARG A 8 -0.53 -6.18 -12.25
CA ARG A 8 -1.91 -5.79 -11.93
C ARG A 8 -1.97 -4.51 -11.10
N LEU A 9 -1.06 -4.35 -10.15
CA LEU A 9 -0.97 -3.13 -9.33
C LEU A 9 -0.69 -1.89 -10.20
N LYS A 10 0.23 -1.98 -11.16
CA LYS A 10 0.53 -0.89 -12.10
C LYS A 10 -0.70 -0.49 -12.93
N LEU A 11 -1.50 -1.46 -13.39
CA LEU A 11 -2.75 -1.19 -14.10
C LEU A 11 -3.76 -0.48 -13.18
N PHE A 12 -3.91 -0.96 -11.95
CA PHE A 12 -4.78 -0.34 -10.95
C PHE A 12 -4.38 1.12 -10.66
N ILE A 13 -3.10 1.39 -10.43
CA ILE A 13 -2.55 2.75 -10.23
C ILE A 13 -2.93 3.67 -11.39
N ALA A 14 -2.82 3.19 -12.64
CA ALA A 14 -3.22 3.96 -13.81
C ALA A 14 -4.74 4.28 -13.81
N THR A 15 -5.61 3.35 -13.38
CA THR A 15 -7.06 3.63 -13.26
C THR A 15 -7.38 4.71 -12.23
N LYS A 16 -6.48 4.94 -11.27
CA LYS A 16 -6.57 6.01 -10.25
C LYS A 16 -6.00 7.34 -10.74
N SER A 17 -5.58 7.44 -12.00
CA SER A 17 -4.91 8.63 -12.57
C SER A 17 -3.62 9.00 -11.81
N ILE A 18 -2.92 7.99 -11.29
CA ILE A 18 -1.62 8.15 -10.64
C ILE A 18 -0.54 7.80 -11.68
N ALA A 19 0.39 8.72 -11.92
CA ALA A 19 1.54 8.47 -12.78
C ALA A 19 2.56 7.56 -12.06
N LEU A 20 3.20 6.65 -12.78
CA LEU A 20 4.29 5.82 -12.28
C LEU A 20 5.56 6.06 -13.09
N GLU A 21 6.63 6.44 -12.41
CA GLU A 21 7.95 6.71 -13.00
C GLU A 21 9.06 5.94 -12.28
N TYR A 22 10.22 5.82 -12.93
CA TYR A 22 11.44 5.29 -12.32
C TYR A 22 12.55 6.32 -12.44
N ASP A 23 13.28 6.58 -11.34
CA ASP A 23 14.33 7.59 -11.31
C ASP A 23 15.42 7.26 -10.29
N GLU A 24 16.68 7.16 -10.72
CA GLU A 24 17.80 6.88 -9.81
C GLU A 24 18.08 8.03 -8.83
N ARG A 25 17.61 9.24 -9.12
CA ARG A 25 17.86 10.44 -8.31
C ARG A 25 17.10 10.44 -6.99
N ILE A 26 16.17 9.51 -6.78
CA ILE A 26 15.43 9.40 -5.51
C ILE A 26 16.24 8.77 -4.38
N ARG A 27 17.43 8.23 -4.68
CA ARG A 27 18.33 7.70 -3.65
C ARG A 27 18.56 8.75 -2.54
N PRO A 28 18.55 8.34 -1.26
CA PRO A 28 18.60 6.96 -0.78
C PRO A 28 17.23 6.25 -0.68
N ALA A 29 16.12 6.89 -1.06
CA ALA A 29 14.80 6.26 -1.02
C ALA A 29 14.65 5.18 -2.12
N ASN A 30 13.75 4.23 -1.86
CA ASN A 30 13.34 3.21 -2.84
C ASN A 30 12.04 3.58 -3.58
N GLY A 31 11.24 4.48 -2.99
CA GLY A 31 9.96 4.96 -3.53
C GLY A 31 9.63 6.36 -3.00
N LEU A 32 8.80 7.08 -3.75
CA LEU A 32 8.25 8.39 -3.36
C LEU A 32 6.81 8.57 -3.86
N SER A 33 5.92 8.98 -2.98
CA SER A 33 4.52 9.34 -3.26
C SER A 33 4.30 10.86 -3.23
N SER A 34 3.95 11.47 -4.37
CA SER A 34 3.98 12.93 -4.59
C SER A 34 2.63 13.59 -4.89
N GLY A 35 1.53 12.84 -4.95
CA GLY A 35 0.20 13.39 -5.20
C GLY A 35 -0.21 13.24 -6.64
N GLY A 36 -0.81 12.10 -6.96
CA GLY A 36 -1.05 11.68 -8.33
C GLY A 36 0.21 11.18 -9.03
N LYS A 37 1.29 10.91 -8.28
CA LYS A 37 2.52 10.35 -8.85
C LYS A 37 3.30 9.51 -7.85
N ILE A 38 3.70 8.33 -8.29
CA ILE A 38 4.66 7.44 -7.62
C ILE A 38 5.94 7.40 -8.44
N THR A 39 7.09 7.56 -7.79
CA THR A 39 8.41 7.35 -8.40
C THR A 39 9.13 6.22 -7.66
N LEU A 40 9.61 5.21 -8.38
CA LEU A 40 10.36 4.09 -7.83
C LEU A 40 11.85 4.14 -8.21
N LEU A 41 12.68 3.54 -7.37
CA LEU A 41 14.07 3.30 -7.69
C LEU A 41 14.15 2.15 -8.72
N PRO A 42 14.84 2.29 -9.85
CA PRO A 42 15.02 1.19 -10.79
C PRO A 42 15.95 0.11 -10.22
N GLY A 43 15.75 -1.13 -10.66
CA GLY A 43 16.62 -2.26 -10.32
C GLY A 43 16.34 -2.99 -9.00
N LEU A 44 15.22 -2.68 -8.34
CA LEU A 44 14.73 -3.44 -7.18
C LEU A 44 14.40 -4.88 -7.58
N SER A 45 14.57 -5.84 -6.66
CA SER A 45 14.06 -7.20 -6.87
C SER A 45 12.53 -7.20 -7.00
N SER A 46 11.94 -8.25 -7.57
CA SER A 46 10.48 -8.29 -7.74
C SER A 46 9.70 -8.19 -6.43
N ALA A 47 10.25 -8.71 -5.33
CA ALA A 47 9.63 -8.60 -4.01
C ALA A 47 9.73 -7.17 -3.45
N GLU A 48 10.90 -6.53 -3.56
CA GLU A 48 11.12 -5.15 -3.11
C GLU A 48 10.31 -4.15 -3.95
N GLU A 49 10.30 -4.30 -5.29
CA GLU A 49 9.50 -3.44 -6.16
C GLU A 49 8.02 -3.54 -5.78
N PHE A 50 7.52 -4.75 -5.53
CA PHE A 50 6.14 -4.95 -5.13
C PHE A 50 5.84 -4.28 -3.79
N SER A 51 6.64 -4.55 -2.75
CA SER A 51 6.38 -4.02 -1.41
C SER A 51 6.45 -2.49 -1.39
N VAL A 52 7.45 -1.90 -2.03
CA VAL A 52 7.61 -0.44 -2.14
C VAL A 52 6.47 0.16 -2.95
N LEU A 53 6.08 -0.44 -4.08
CA LEU A 53 4.97 0.07 -4.87
C LEU A 53 3.65 0.04 -4.11
N VAL A 54 3.40 -1.00 -3.31
CA VAL A 54 2.22 -1.06 -2.43
C VAL A 54 2.28 0.05 -1.38
N HIS A 55 3.43 0.26 -0.74
CA HIS A 55 3.62 1.33 0.26
C HIS A 55 3.29 2.71 -0.32
N GLU A 56 3.89 3.06 -1.46
CA GLU A 56 3.64 4.35 -2.11
C GLU A 56 2.21 4.50 -2.63
N THR A 57 1.59 3.39 -3.06
CA THR A 57 0.17 3.35 -3.43
C THR A 57 -0.71 3.59 -2.21
N ALA A 58 -0.38 2.99 -1.06
CA ALA A 58 -1.11 3.22 0.18
C ALA A 58 -1.08 4.71 0.55
N HIS A 59 0.06 5.39 0.42
CA HIS A 59 0.14 6.84 0.59
C HIS A 59 -0.75 7.62 -0.37
N GLU A 60 -0.79 7.25 -1.66
CA GLU A 60 -1.67 7.91 -2.64
C GLU A 60 -3.16 7.72 -2.31
N LEU A 61 -3.56 6.58 -1.74
CA LEU A 61 -4.96 6.32 -1.39
C LEU A 61 -5.37 6.88 -0.01
N LEU A 62 -4.48 6.80 0.98
CA LEU A 62 -4.75 7.13 2.37
C LEU A 62 -4.50 8.61 2.70
N HIS A 63 -3.50 9.25 2.10
CA HIS A 63 -2.93 10.51 2.60
C HIS A 63 -3.05 11.67 1.61
N ARG A 64 -4.23 11.78 0.99
CA ARG A 64 -4.63 12.89 0.12
C ARG A 64 -5.80 13.66 0.74
N GLY A 65 -6.01 14.90 0.31
CA GLY A 65 -7.09 15.76 0.80
C GLY A 65 -7.02 16.04 2.31
N GLU A 66 -8.20 16.12 2.94
CA GLU A 66 -8.35 16.51 4.35
C GLU A 66 -7.64 15.55 5.32
N ARG A 67 -7.64 14.25 5.04
CA ARG A 67 -7.01 13.22 5.89
C ARG A 67 -5.52 13.44 6.10
N ARG A 68 -4.83 14.03 5.11
CA ARG A 68 -3.41 14.38 5.24
C ARG A 68 -3.16 15.42 6.33
N SER A 69 -4.10 16.35 6.56
CA SER A 69 -4.00 17.36 7.61
C SER A 69 -4.39 16.85 9.00
N GLN A 70 -5.14 15.74 9.06
CA GLN A 70 -5.60 15.12 10.30
C GLN A 70 -4.59 14.13 10.89
N THR A 71 -3.57 13.76 10.13
CA THR A 71 -2.58 12.74 10.51
C THR A 71 -1.17 13.32 10.53
N ASN A 72 -0.34 12.85 11.47
CA ASN A 72 1.08 13.22 11.51
C ASN A 72 1.91 12.28 10.61
N HIS A 73 3.18 12.62 10.38
CA HIS A 73 4.08 11.81 9.54
C HIS A 73 4.17 10.36 10.02
N ILE A 74 4.33 10.15 11.33
CA ILE A 74 4.53 8.81 11.88
C ILE A 74 3.30 7.94 11.60
N VAL A 75 2.09 8.43 11.90
CA VAL A 75 0.83 7.72 11.61
C VAL A 75 0.73 7.37 10.12
N ARG A 76 1.10 8.30 9.24
CA ARG A 76 1.05 8.07 7.79
C ARG A 76 2.01 6.97 7.33
N GLU A 77 3.24 6.96 7.84
CA GLU A 77 4.19 5.89 7.51
C GLU A 77 3.71 4.55 8.08
N THR A 78 3.25 4.52 9.33
CA THR A 78 2.82 3.27 9.96
C THR A 78 1.58 2.68 9.28
N GLU A 79 0.63 3.50 8.86
CA GLU A 79 -0.52 3.03 8.08
C GLU A 79 -0.11 2.46 6.72
N ALA A 80 0.80 3.13 6.01
CA ALA A 80 1.28 2.67 4.70
C ALA A 80 2.09 1.37 4.82
N GLU A 81 2.94 1.25 5.84
CA GLU A 81 3.66 0.02 6.16
C GLU A 81 2.69 -1.12 6.51
N ALA A 82 1.65 -0.84 7.29
CA ALA A 82 0.65 -1.85 7.64
C ALA A 82 -0.11 -2.37 6.41
N VAL A 83 -0.48 -1.48 5.47
CA VAL A 83 -1.07 -1.88 4.19
C VAL A 83 -0.06 -2.74 3.39
N ALA A 84 1.18 -2.29 3.26
CA ALA A 84 2.22 -3.02 2.54
C ALA A 84 2.49 -4.41 3.13
N PHE A 85 2.49 -4.53 4.45
CA PHE A 85 2.63 -5.79 5.17
C PHE A 85 1.48 -6.75 4.84
N VAL A 86 0.23 -6.30 4.97
CA VAL A 86 -0.97 -7.14 4.72
C VAL A 86 -0.99 -7.63 3.27
N VAL A 87 -0.78 -6.72 2.32
CA VAL A 87 -0.85 -7.03 0.89
C VAL A 87 0.31 -7.94 0.45
N SER A 88 1.53 -7.69 0.95
CA SER A 88 2.70 -8.54 0.67
C SER A 88 2.51 -9.94 1.22
N THR A 89 2.01 -10.05 2.46
CA THR A 89 1.70 -11.34 3.10
C THR A 89 0.66 -12.11 2.28
N ALA A 90 -0.39 -11.45 1.81
CA ALA A 90 -1.47 -12.09 1.05
C ALA A 90 -1.01 -12.72 -0.28
N ILE A 91 0.06 -12.21 -0.89
CA ILE A 91 0.65 -12.79 -2.12
C ILE A 91 1.79 -13.78 -1.84
N GLY A 92 2.05 -14.10 -0.56
CA GLY A 92 3.04 -15.07 -0.10
C GLY A 92 4.46 -14.53 0.07
N LEU A 93 4.64 -13.21 0.15
CA LEU A 93 5.93 -12.64 0.54
C LEU A 93 6.07 -12.63 2.06
N ASP A 94 7.31 -12.74 2.55
CA ASP A 94 7.66 -12.46 3.94
C ASP A 94 8.19 -11.03 4.05
N PRO A 95 7.36 -10.05 4.42
CA PRO A 95 7.76 -8.65 4.54
C PRO A 95 8.62 -8.36 5.79
N GLY A 96 8.98 -9.37 6.60
CA GLY A 96 9.60 -9.17 7.91
C GLY A 96 8.62 -8.59 8.93
N SER A 97 9.11 -8.07 10.05
CA SER A 97 8.25 -7.49 11.09
C SER A 97 7.81 -6.07 10.73
N SER A 98 6.51 -5.82 10.59
CA SER A 98 5.94 -4.47 10.70
C SER A 98 6.17 -3.93 12.11
N SER A 99 6.55 -2.66 12.27
CA SER A 99 6.89 -2.10 13.59
C SER A 99 5.70 -2.20 14.56
N SER A 100 5.89 -2.86 15.70
CA SER A 100 4.84 -3.13 16.69
C SER A 100 4.49 -1.96 17.61
N ASP A 101 4.96 -0.74 17.32
CA ASP A 101 4.77 0.45 18.17
C ASP A 101 3.44 1.19 17.92
N TYR A 102 2.59 0.63 17.05
CA TYR A 102 1.32 1.19 16.58
C TYR A 102 0.37 1.61 17.73
N ILE A 103 0.36 0.88 18.83
CA ILE A 103 -0.51 1.16 19.99
C ILE A 103 -0.02 2.38 20.78
N GLN A 104 1.29 2.55 20.95
CA GLN A 104 1.86 3.70 21.65
C GLN A 104 1.70 4.99 20.83
N LEU A 105 1.73 4.88 19.50
CA LEU A 105 1.58 6.02 18.59
C LEU A 105 0.24 6.75 18.73
N HIS A 106 -0.83 6.00 18.99
CA HIS A 106 -2.15 6.56 19.26
C HIS A 106 -2.35 7.00 20.72
N SER A 107 -1.28 7.05 21.53
CA SER A 107 -1.33 7.40 22.96
C SER A 107 -2.35 6.58 23.78
N GLY A 108 -2.68 5.37 23.32
CA GLY A 108 -3.72 4.53 23.92
C GLY A 108 -5.16 4.94 23.62
N ASP A 109 -5.39 5.92 22.73
CA ASP A 109 -6.73 6.27 22.26
C ASP A 109 -7.27 5.21 21.30
N LYS A 110 -8.20 4.41 21.82
CA LYS A 110 -8.83 3.31 21.09
C LYS A 110 -9.63 3.78 19.88
N ALA A 111 -10.20 4.99 19.91
CA ALA A 111 -11.05 5.47 18.82
C ALA A 111 -10.21 5.83 17.59
N THR A 112 -9.13 6.59 17.77
CA THR A 112 -8.22 6.94 16.67
C THR A 112 -7.45 5.73 16.14
N LEU A 113 -7.09 4.79 17.01
CA LEU A 113 -6.50 3.52 16.59
C LEU A 113 -7.48 2.69 15.74
N ALA A 114 -8.73 2.54 16.19
CA ALA A 114 -9.74 1.79 15.45
C ALA A 114 -10.05 2.44 14.09
N GLU A 115 -10.11 3.77 14.04
CA GLU A 115 -10.25 4.52 12.80
C GLU A 115 -9.08 4.24 11.83
N SER A 116 -7.85 4.36 12.31
CA SER A 116 -6.63 4.08 11.52
C SER A 116 -6.65 2.65 10.96
N LEU A 117 -6.93 1.64 11.79
CA LEU A 117 -7.06 0.25 11.37
C LEU A 117 -8.18 0.06 10.33
N GLY A 118 -9.30 0.77 10.47
CA GLY A 118 -10.38 0.76 9.49
C GLY A 118 -9.93 1.29 8.13
N PHE A 119 -9.12 2.35 8.10
CA PHE A 119 -8.54 2.87 6.86
C PHE A 119 -7.53 1.89 6.26
N VAL A 120 -6.62 1.34 7.06
CA VAL A 120 -5.65 0.31 6.63
C VAL A 120 -6.37 -0.89 6.00
N GLN A 121 -7.40 -1.43 6.67
CA GLN A 121 -8.17 -2.56 6.18
C GLN A 121 -8.83 -2.27 4.83
N ARG A 122 -9.51 -1.12 4.69
CA ARG A 122 -10.20 -0.75 3.44
C ARG A 122 -9.22 -0.59 2.29
N THR A 123 -8.10 0.11 2.52
CA THR A 123 -7.08 0.33 1.49
C THR A 123 -6.41 -0.97 1.09
N ALA A 124 -6.06 -1.84 2.05
CA ALA A 124 -5.50 -3.15 1.75
C ALA A 124 -6.49 -4.01 0.94
N ALA A 125 -7.77 -4.03 1.31
CA ALA A 125 -8.80 -4.76 0.58
C ALA A 125 -8.97 -4.24 -0.85
N GLU A 126 -8.94 -2.92 -1.05
CA GLU A 126 -9.01 -2.32 -2.38
C GLU A 126 -7.83 -2.75 -3.27
N ILE A 127 -6.60 -2.69 -2.74
CA ILE A 127 -5.41 -3.14 -3.46
C ILE A 127 -5.49 -4.64 -3.76
N LEU A 128 -5.89 -5.46 -2.78
CA LEU A 128 -6.01 -6.91 -2.94
C LEU A 128 -7.01 -7.30 -4.01
N ASN A 129 -8.18 -6.67 -4.03
CA ASN A 129 -9.20 -6.90 -5.05
C ASN A 129 -8.68 -6.58 -6.47
N ALA A 130 -7.75 -5.65 -6.60
CA ALA A 130 -7.17 -5.29 -7.88
C ALA A 130 -6.05 -6.24 -8.34
N ILE A 131 -5.33 -6.89 -7.42
CA ILE A 131 -4.13 -7.68 -7.75
C ILE A 131 -4.33 -9.19 -7.68
N LEU A 132 -5.29 -9.65 -6.87
CA LEU A 132 -5.64 -11.05 -6.77
C LEU A 132 -6.50 -11.44 -7.98
N PRO A 133 -6.30 -12.64 -8.54
CA PRO A 133 -7.20 -13.14 -9.57
C PRO A 133 -8.62 -13.25 -9.01
N GLU A 134 -9.63 -12.92 -9.82
CA GLU A 134 -11.02 -13.22 -9.44
C GLU A 134 -11.14 -14.72 -9.19
N ASP A 135 -11.73 -15.09 -8.04
CA ASP A 135 -11.98 -16.48 -7.72
C ASP A 135 -12.99 -17.04 -8.75
N PRO A 136 -12.60 -18.02 -9.59
CA PRO A 136 -13.51 -18.61 -10.55
C PRO A 136 -14.75 -19.22 -9.89
N ALA A 137 -14.66 -19.61 -8.61
CA ALA A 137 -15.77 -20.18 -7.85
C ALA A 137 -16.82 -19.15 -7.42
N ALA A 138 -16.44 -17.87 -7.27
CA ALA A 138 -17.39 -16.80 -6.93
C ALA A 138 -18.38 -16.53 -8.07
N ASN A 139 -17.97 -16.73 -9.31
CA ASN A 139 -18.79 -16.50 -10.52
C ASN A 139 -19.74 -17.66 -10.85
N LEU A 140 -19.65 -18.80 -10.16
CA LEU A 140 -20.54 -19.95 -10.34
C LEU A 140 -21.76 -19.95 -9.41
N SER A 141 -21.85 -18.98 -8.49
CA SER A 141 -22.94 -18.88 -7.50
C SER A 141 -24.06 -17.91 -7.90
N THR A 142 -24.04 -17.37 -9.12
CA THR A 142 -25.01 -16.36 -9.61
C THR A 142 -25.91 -16.88 -10.75
N PHE A 143 -26.09 -18.20 -10.87
CA PHE A 143 -27.06 -18.79 -11.81
C PHE A 143 -28.06 -19.70 -11.08
#